data_AF-A0A7C3Q826-F1
#
_entry.id   AF-A0A7C3Q826-F1
#
_cell.length_a   1.000
_cell.length_b   1.000
_cell.length_c   1.000
_cell.angle_alpha   90.00
_cell.angle_beta   90.00
_cell.angle_gamma   90.00
#
_symmetry.space_group_name_H-M   'P 1'
#
loop_
_entity.id
_entity.type
_entity.pdbx_description
1 polymer ?
#
loop_
_entity_poly.entity_id
_entity_poly.type
_entity_poly.pdbx_seq_one_letter_code
_entity_poly.pdbx_strand_id
1 'polypeptide(L)'
;LSRIVFPIRGKGLWSTMYGYLALGADLNTVIGITFYENGETPGLGAEIENPVWQAGWRGKKIYKAGRVDFKVVKGGVRVKGDAALHKVDGITGATLTSKGVNNLLHFWFGKYGFKPFIDRLRQKDEKAAGGKK
;
A
#
# COMPACT_ATOMS: atom_id res chain seq x y z
N LEU A 1 -6.01 -18.51 3.89
CA LEU A 1 -5.78 -17.72 2.66
C LEU A 1 -4.29 -17.61 2.40
N SER A 2 -3.81 -17.65 1.14
CA SER A 2 -2.40 -17.41 0.86
C SER A 2 -2.11 -15.92 0.64
N ARG A 3 -2.89 -15.23 -0.21
CA ARG A 3 -2.76 -13.79 -0.55
C ARG A 3 -4.11 -13.22 -1.01
N ILE A 4 -4.33 -11.91 -0.85
CA ILE A 4 -5.48 -11.17 -1.44
C ILE A 4 -4.96 -9.97 -2.23
N VAL A 5 -5.55 -9.73 -3.40
CA VAL A 5 -5.25 -8.58 -4.26
C VAL A 5 -6.40 -7.57 -4.17
N PHE A 6 -6.06 -6.32 -3.86
CA PHE A 6 -7.01 -5.22 -3.70
C PHE A 6 -6.89 -4.25 -4.87
N PRO A 7 -7.99 -3.94 -5.60
CA PRO A 7 -7.98 -2.84 -6.55
C PRO A 7 -7.91 -1.52 -5.78
N ILE A 8 -6.98 -0.66 -6.19
CA ILE A 8 -6.76 0.65 -5.59
C ILE A 8 -6.77 1.72 -6.67
N ARG A 9 -7.28 2.89 -6.34
CA ARG A 9 -7.22 4.07 -7.22
C ARG A 9 -7.18 5.37 -6.46
N GLY A 10 -6.61 6.41 -7.05
CA GLY A 10 -6.65 7.73 -6.45
C GLY A 10 -6.06 8.81 -7.35
N LYS A 11 -6.38 10.06 -7.03
CA LYS A 11 -5.89 11.20 -7.78
C LYS A 11 -4.37 11.37 -7.56
N GLY A 12 -3.61 11.36 -8.66
CA GLY A 12 -2.21 11.79 -8.73
C GLY A 12 -2.13 13.30 -8.90
N LEU A 13 -1.15 13.80 -9.66
CA LEU A 13 -1.13 15.21 -10.05
C LEU A 13 -2.09 15.46 -11.21
N TRP A 14 -1.89 14.76 -12.32
CA TRP A 14 -2.58 15.01 -13.59
C TRP A 14 -3.79 14.09 -13.76
N SER A 15 -3.69 12.85 -13.28
CA SER A 15 -4.61 11.78 -13.62
C SER A 15 -5.16 11.05 -12.40
N THR A 16 -6.14 10.17 -12.61
CA THR A 16 -6.45 9.13 -11.64
C THR A 16 -5.51 7.96 -11.92
N MET A 17 -4.80 7.51 -10.89
CA MET A 17 -3.93 6.34 -10.95
C MET A 17 -4.75 5.12 -10.54
N TYR A 18 -4.67 4.03 -11.29
CA TYR A 18 -5.30 2.76 -11.00
C TYR A 18 -4.26 1.66 -10.86
N GLY A 19 -4.47 0.79 -9.88
CA GLY A 19 -3.53 -0.26 -9.57
C GLY A 19 -4.10 -1.36 -8.72
N TYR A 20 -3.20 -2.27 -8.34
CA TYR A 20 -3.46 -3.37 -7.45
C TYR A 20 -2.42 -3.38 -6.32
N LEU A 21 -2.86 -3.68 -5.11
CA LEU A 21 -1.98 -3.97 -3.98
C LEU A 21 -2.29 -5.36 -3.43
N ALA A 22 -1.28 -6.21 -3.37
CA ALA A 22 -1.40 -7.56 -2.84
C ALA A 22 -0.93 -7.61 -1.38
N LEU A 23 -1.76 -8.17 -0.49
CA LEU A 23 -1.41 -8.46 0.90
C LEU A 23 -1.25 -9.97 1.10
N GLY A 24 -0.35 -10.34 2.02
CA GLY A 24 -0.17 -11.71 2.47
C GLY A 24 -1.34 -12.21 3.32
N ALA A 25 -1.21 -13.44 3.82
CA ALA A 25 -2.21 -14.08 4.66
C ALA A 25 -2.53 -13.31 5.96
N ASP A 26 -1.58 -12.53 6.47
CA ASP A 26 -1.76 -11.66 7.65
C ASP A 26 -2.62 -10.40 7.37
N LEU A 27 -2.98 -10.19 6.09
CA LEU A 27 -3.71 -9.02 5.59
C LEU A 27 -3.05 -7.70 5.98
N ASN A 28 -1.73 -7.70 6.13
CA ASN A 28 -0.95 -6.53 6.53
C ASN A 28 0.35 -6.38 5.72
N THR A 29 1.04 -7.49 5.48
CA THR A 29 2.33 -7.51 4.78
C THR A 29 2.09 -7.39 3.28
N VAL A 30 2.71 -6.40 2.65
CA VAL A 30 2.64 -6.13 1.23
C VAL A 30 3.49 -7.13 0.47
N ILE A 31 2.86 -7.86 -0.46
CA ILE A 31 3.53 -8.78 -1.38
C ILE A 31 3.99 -8.06 -2.65
N GLY A 32 3.25 -7.02 -3.05
CA GLY A 32 3.59 -6.19 -4.19
C GLY A 32 2.52 -5.14 -4.47
N ILE A 33 2.90 -4.18 -5.28
CA ILE A 33 2.02 -3.14 -5.83
C ILE A 33 2.30 -3.03 -7.33
N THR A 34 1.29 -2.69 -8.11
CA THR A 34 1.44 -2.33 -9.52
C THR A 34 0.39 -1.29 -9.90
N PHE A 35 0.71 -0.43 -10.86
CA PHE A 35 -0.21 0.51 -11.48
C PHE A 35 -0.32 0.14 -12.96
N TYR A 36 -1.54 0.08 -13.47
CA TYR A 36 -1.82 -0.33 -14.86
C TYR A 36 -2.41 0.79 -15.71
N GLU A 37 -2.85 1.87 -15.08
CA GLU A 37 -3.37 3.04 -15.78
C GLU A 37 -3.04 4.29 -14.96
N ASN A 38 -2.36 5.24 -15.61
CA ASN A 38 -2.17 6.60 -15.14
C ASN A 38 -1.83 7.51 -16.33
N GLY A 39 -1.91 8.82 -16.12
CA GLY A 39 -1.52 9.86 -17.07
C GLY A 39 -0.58 10.88 -16.44
N GLU A 40 0.32 10.42 -15.56
CA GLU A 40 1.34 11.27 -14.97
C GLU A 40 2.49 11.52 -15.96
N THR A 41 3.34 12.51 -15.69
CA THR A 41 4.45 12.85 -16.59
C THR A 41 5.50 11.71 -16.63
N PRO A 42 5.87 11.17 -17.81
CA PRO A 42 6.95 10.21 -17.96
C PRO A 42 8.27 10.70 -17.38
N GLY A 43 9.03 9.83 -16.70
CA GLY A 43 10.28 10.17 -16.00
C GLY A 43 10.09 10.98 -14.70
N LEU A 44 8.85 11.31 -14.34
CA LEU A 44 8.47 11.92 -13.07
C LEU A 44 7.38 11.06 -12.41
N GLY A 45 6.12 11.48 -12.43
CA GLY A 45 5.05 10.77 -11.72
C GLY A 45 4.76 9.38 -12.26
N ALA A 46 5.00 9.12 -13.55
CA ALA A 46 4.80 7.80 -14.14
C ALA A 46 5.78 6.74 -13.60
N GLU A 47 6.83 7.15 -12.85
CA GLU A 47 7.74 6.23 -12.16
C GLU A 47 7.05 5.37 -11.08
N ILE A 48 5.76 5.57 -10.81
CA ILE A 48 4.95 4.60 -10.07
C ILE A 48 4.90 3.21 -10.75
N GLU A 49 5.17 3.16 -12.06
CA GLU A 49 5.29 1.93 -12.84
C GLU A 49 6.71 1.32 -12.78
N ASN A 50 7.69 2.05 -12.24
CA ASN A 50 9.08 1.59 -12.21
C ASN A 50 9.22 0.32 -11.34
N PRO A 51 9.71 -0.80 -11.89
CA PRO A 51 9.87 -2.05 -11.15
C PRO A 51 10.77 -1.94 -9.91
N VAL A 52 11.78 -1.07 -9.95
CA VAL A 52 12.70 -0.84 -8.82
C VAL A 52 11.95 -0.15 -7.68
N TRP A 53 11.14 0.86 -8.00
CA TRP A 53 10.31 1.53 -7.00
C TRP A 53 9.27 0.57 -6.42
N GLN A 54 8.58 -0.19 -7.27
CA GLN A 54 7.59 -1.21 -6.85
C GLN A 54 8.22 -2.31 -5.98
N ALA A 55 9.46 -2.73 -6.25
CA ALA A 55 10.17 -3.71 -5.44
C ALA A 55 10.36 -3.24 -3.99
N GLY A 56 10.52 -1.94 -3.76
CA GLY A 56 10.63 -1.33 -2.43
C GLY A 56 9.40 -1.50 -1.54
N TRP A 57 8.27 -1.93 -2.10
CA TRP A 57 7.03 -2.20 -1.36
C TRP A 57 6.97 -3.58 -0.75
N ARG A 58 7.76 -4.54 -1.25
CA ARG A 58 7.72 -5.93 -0.77
C ARG A 58 8.14 -6.02 0.69
N GLY A 59 7.37 -6.73 1.51
CA GLY A 59 7.62 -6.91 2.94
C GLY A 59 7.25 -5.71 3.82
N LYS A 60 6.77 -4.60 3.23
CA LYS A 60 6.25 -3.47 4.00
C LYS A 60 4.92 -3.82 4.68
N LYS A 61 4.53 -3.05 5.69
CA LYS A 61 3.29 -3.26 6.46
C LYS A 61 2.38 -2.04 6.37
N ILE A 62 1.11 -2.27 6.07
CA ILE A 62 0.10 -1.21 5.96
C ILE A 62 -0.28 -0.64 7.34
N TYR A 63 -0.48 -1.53 8.31
CA TYR A 63 -1.04 -1.23 9.62
C TYR A 63 -0.01 -1.34 10.74
N LYS A 64 -0.09 -0.40 11.69
CA LYS A 64 0.55 -0.45 13.02
C LYS A 64 -0.51 -0.16 14.08
N ALA A 65 -0.59 -1.00 15.11
CA ALA A 65 -1.61 -0.87 16.17
C ALA A 65 -3.04 -0.67 15.63
N GLY A 66 -3.41 -1.40 14.56
CA GLY A 66 -4.74 -1.36 13.96
C GLY A 66 -5.05 -0.13 13.09
N ARG A 67 -4.11 0.81 12.95
CA ARG A 67 -4.26 2.03 12.13
C ARG A 67 -3.31 1.99 10.93
N VAL A 68 -3.70 2.65 9.83
CA VAL A 68 -2.80 2.82 8.68
C VAL A 68 -1.63 3.70 9.14
N ASP A 69 -0.40 3.19 9.03
CA ASP A 69 0.84 3.91 9.37
C ASP A 69 1.79 4.00 8.18
N PHE A 70 1.38 3.48 7.02
CA PHE A 70 2.18 3.45 5.81
C PHE A 70 2.41 4.86 5.25
N LYS A 71 3.65 5.19 4.84
CA LYS A 71 4.00 6.50 4.25
C LYS A 71 4.88 6.37 3.01
N VAL A 72 4.57 7.19 2.01
CA VAL A 72 5.46 7.45 0.87
C VAL A 72 6.30 8.67 1.20
N VAL A 73 7.61 8.51 1.35
CA VAL A 73 8.50 9.49 2.00
C VAL A 73 9.35 10.24 0.97
N LYS A 74 9.20 11.57 0.92
CA LYS A 74 10.05 12.43 0.08
C LYS A 74 11.52 12.31 0.49
N GLY A 75 12.42 12.14 -0.48
CA GLY A 75 13.87 12.08 -0.24
C GLY A 75 14.38 10.75 0.34
N GLY A 76 13.55 9.71 0.28
CA GLY A 76 13.92 8.34 0.63
C GLY A 76 13.76 7.98 2.11
N VAL A 77 13.68 6.69 2.39
CA VAL A 77 13.58 6.12 3.74
C VAL A 77 14.96 6.08 4.39
N ARG A 78 15.19 6.99 5.35
CA ARG A 78 16.45 7.07 6.11
C ARG A 78 16.43 6.35 7.46
N VAL A 79 15.25 5.89 7.88
CA VAL A 79 15.08 5.18 9.16
C VAL A 79 15.36 3.68 8.99
N LYS A 80 15.78 3.03 10.07
CA LYS A 80 16.05 1.58 10.11
C LYS A 80 15.07 0.86 11.06
N GLY A 81 15.09 -0.47 11.02
CA GLY A 81 14.27 -1.33 11.89
C GLY A 81 12.77 -1.22 11.58
N ASP A 82 11.94 -1.41 12.61
CA ASP A 82 10.48 -1.45 12.48
C ASP A 82 9.87 -0.19 11.87
N ALA A 83 10.49 0.98 12.10
CA ALA A 83 10.05 2.24 11.53
C ALA A 83 10.17 2.28 9.99
N ALA A 84 11.04 1.46 9.41
CA ALA A 84 11.23 1.36 7.95
C ALA A 84 10.18 0.43 7.29
N LEU A 85 9.50 -0.42 8.07
CA LEU A 85 8.50 -1.36 7.55
C LEU A 85 7.25 -0.64 7.05
N HIS A 86 6.98 0.57 7.54
CA HIS A 86 5.81 1.36 7.18
C HIS A 86 6.15 2.50 6.21
N LYS A 87 7.30 2.43 5.53
CA LYS A 87 7.76 3.52 4.67
C LYS A 87 8.31 2.98 3.36
N VAL A 88 8.03 3.70 2.28
CA VAL A 88 8.64 3.52 0.97
C VAL A 88 9.12 4.86 0.44
N ASP A 89 10.08 4.83 -0.46
CA ASP A 89 10.61 6.03 -1.09
C ASP A 89 9.52 6.72 -1.91
N GLY A 90 9.47 8.05 -1.83
CA GLY A 90 8.74 8.86 -2.79
C GLY A 90 9.54 8.99 -4.08
N ILE A 91 8.83 9.31 -5.16
CA ILE A 91 9.43 9.50 -6.46
C ILE A 91 10.07 10.88 -6.53
N THR A 92 11.37 10.91 -6.86
CA THR A 92 12.14 12.14 -7.02
C THR A 92 11.51 13.04 -8.08
N GLY A 93 11.33 14.33 -7.77
CA GLY A 93 10.68 15.28 -8.68
C GLY A 93 9.15 15.16 -8.75
N ALA A 94 8.52 14.09 -8.25
CA ALA A 94 7.08 13.85 -8.32
C ALA A 94 6.42 13.78 -6.93
N THR A 95 6.58 14.86 -6.15
CA THR A 95 6.04 14.92 -4.76
C THR A 95 4.51 14.83 -4.73
N LEU A 96 3.81 15.45 -5.69
CA LEU A 96 2.34 15.43 -5.72
C LEU A 96 1.79 14.05 -6.10
N THR A 97 2.39 13.36 -7.07
CA THR A 97 2.06 11.96 -7.38
C THR A 97 2.32 11.05 -6.18
N SER A 98 3.48 11.20 -5.52
CA SER A 98 3.81 10.45 -4.30
C SER A 98 2.79 10.68 -3.18
N LYS A 99 2.31 11.92 -3.00
CA LYS A 99 1.24 12.25 -2.07
C LYS A 99 -0.08 11.59 -2.47
N GLY A 100 -0.40 11.54 -3.77
CA GLY A 100 -1.56 10.81 -4.30
C GLY A 100 -1.53 9.33 -3.93
N VAL A 101 -0.38 8.66 -4.11
CA VAL A 101 -0.16 7.27 -3.70
C VAL A 101 -0.30 7.09 -2.19
N ASN A 102 0.24 8.02 -1.40
CA ASN A 102 0.05 7.98 0.05
C ASN A 102 -1.44 8.08 0.42
N ASN A 103 -2.17 9.00 -0.19
CA ASN A 103 -3.57 9.26 0.12
C ASN A 103 -4.48 8.10 -0.25
N LEU A 104 -4.30 7.49 -1.43
CA LEU A 104 -5.12 6.37 -1.84
C LEU A 104 -4.96 5.18 -0.89
N LEU A 105 -3.77 4.95 -0.34
CA LEU A 105 -3.58 3.88 0.66
C LEU A 105 -4.31 4.17 1.95
N HIS A 106 -4.21 5.40 2.47
CA HIS A 106 -4.92 5.79 3.68
C HIS A 106 -6.44 5.71 3.51
N PHE A 107 -6.94 5.99 2.31
CA PHE A 107 -8.35 5.83 1.99
C PHE A 107 -8.75 4.35 1.90
N TRP A 108 -8.14 3.61 0.98
CA TRP A 108 -8.52 2.22 0.67
C TRP A 108 -8.24 1.25 1.81
N PHE A 109 -7.27 1.52 2.66
CA PHE A 109 -7.00 0.69 3.85
C PHE A 109 -7.50 1.33 5.14
N GLY A 110 -8.16 2.49 5.05
CA GLY A 110 -8.84 3.16 6.14
C GLY A 110 -10.30 2.72 6.30
N LYS A 111 -11.01 3.39 7.21
CA LYS A 111 -12.40 3.06 7.59
C LYS A 111 -13.40 3.05 6.44
N TYR A 112 -13.15 3.83 5.39
CA TYR A 112 -14.05 3.98 4.24
C TYR A 112 -13.68 3.09 3.04
N GLY A 113 -12.61 2.31 3.16
CA GLY A 113 -12.17 1.36 2.14
C GLY A 113 -12.36 -0.10 2.58
N PHE A 114 -11.33 -0.91 2.35
CA PHE A 114 -11.27 -2.33 2.64
C PHE A 114 -11.06 -2.67 4.12
N LYS A 115 -10.80 -1.71 5.02
CA LYS A 115 -10.55 -2.01 6.45
C LYS A 115 -11.67 -2.85 7.07
N PRO A 116 -12.97 -2.52 6.92
CA PRO A 116 -14.04 -3.34 7.49
C PRO A 116 -14.08 -4.76 6.90
N PHE A 117 -13.74 -4.91 5.62
CA PHE A 117 -13.65 -6.21 4.98
C PHE A 117 -12.48 -7.03 5.52
N ILE A 118 -11.30 -6.43 5.60
CA ILE A 118 -10.08 -7.04 6.16
C ILE A 118 -10.31 -7.48 7.62
N ASP A 119 -10.96 -6.65 8.42
CA ASP A 119 -11.25 -6.97 9.83
C ASP A 119 -12.19 -8.18 9.95
N ARG A 120 -13.22 -8.28 9.10
CA ARG A 120 -14.11 -9.46 9.06
C ARG A 120 -13.35 -10.73 8.68
N LEU A 121 -12.42 -10.65 7.74
CA LEU A 121 -11.61 -11.80 7.35
C LEU A 121 -10.71 -12.28 8.49
N ARG A 122 -10.03 -11.36 9.18
CA ARG A 122 -9.21 -11.69 10.36
C ARG A 122 -10.02 -12.37 11.46
N GLN A 123 -11.19 -11.83 11.79
CA GLN A 123 -12.07 -12.42 12.80
C GLN A 123 -12.53 -13.84 12.41
N LYS A 124 -12.81 -14.08 11.12
CA LYS A 124 -13.18 -15.42 10.64
C LYS A 124 -12.03 -16.41 10.79
N ASP A 125 -10.82 -16.01 10.44
CA ASP A 125 -9.62 -16.84 10.56
C ASP A 125 -9.31 -17.15 12.05
N GLU A 126 -9.46 -16.18 12.96
CA GLU A 126 -9.30 -16.38 14.40
C GLU A 126 -10.33 -17.37 14.97
N LYS A 127 -11.61 -17.24 14.59
CA LYS A 127 -12.67 -18.17 15.03
C LYS A 127 -12.42 -19.59 14.51
N ALA A 128 -11.95 -19.72 13.26
CA ALA A 128 -11.60 -21.02 12.69
C ALA A 128 -10.38 -21.67 13.38
N ALA A 129 -9.44 -20.87 13.89
CA ALA A 129 -8.30 -21.36 14.66
C ALA A 129 -8.66 -21.71 16.12
N GLY A 130 -9.56 -20.95 16.74
CA GLY A 130 -10.00 -21.16 18.13
C GLY A 130 -10.98 -22.32 18.34
N GLY A 131 -11.71 -22.75 17.29
CA GLY A 131 -12.65 -23.87 17.34
C GLY A 131 -12.03 -25.27 17.17
N LYS A 132 -10.69 -25.38 17.21
CA LYS A 132 -9.94 -26.65 17.14
C LYS A 132 -9.46 -27.15 18.52
N LYS A 133 -10.08 -26.71 19.61
CA LYS A 133 -9.83 -27.25 20.96
C LYS A 133 -10.94 -28.21 21.38
#